data_AF-S8DM41-F1
#
_entry.id   AF-S8DM41-F1
#
_cell.length_a   1.000
_cell.length_b   1.000
_cell.length_c   1.000
_cell.angle_alpha   90.00
_cell.angle_beta   90.00
_cell.angle_gamma   90.00
#
_symmetry.space_group_name_H-M   'P 1'
#
loop_
_entity.id
_entity.type
_entity.pdbx_description
1 polymer ?
#
loop_
_entity_poly.entity_id
_entity_poly.type
_entity_poly.pdbx_seq_one_letter_code
_entity_poly.pdbx_strand_id
1 'polypeptide(L)'
;LQNASELPERIRSQREAVERERHLADTYREEITQLVQDINQLHPTLDEELIDALSTLPPILNATRTAEADLLSTTIEASLMKLSLIRTRTHVALYGHTSPSRPQATMGRALSVAVDKLRTKQRAQADEEHELDAQLAAYESMLSLVGGREGGF
;
A
#
# COMPACT_ATOMS: atom_id res chain seq x y z
N LEU A 1 -30.61 90.89 1.76
CA LEU A 1 -30.37 91.07 0.31
C LEU A 1 -29.16 90.27 -0.21
N GLN A 2 -28.15 89.94 0.62
CA GLN A 2 -27.00 89.09 0.21
C GLN A 2 -27.37 87.68 -0.29
N ASN A 3 -28.39 87.04 0.28
CA ASN A 3 -28.79 85.69 -0.15
C ASN A 3 -29.37 85.61 -1.58
N ALA A 4 -29.85 86.73 -2.14
CA ALA A 4 -30.43 86.77 -3.48
C ALA A 4 -29.36 86.93 -4.57
N SER A 5 -28.21 87.53 -4.25
CA SER A 5 -27.08 87.69 -5.19
C SER A 5 -26.22 86.44 -5.33
N GLU A 6 -26.21 85.54 -4.33
CA GLU A 6 -25.41 84.29 -4.33
C GLU A 6 -26.15 83.09 -4.96
N LEU A 7 -27.47 83.20 -5.12
CA LEU A 7 -28.34 82.15 -5.66
C LEU A 7 -27.96 81.71 -7.09
N PRO A 8 -27.61 82.63 -8.01
CA PRO A 8 -27.17 82.27 -9.37
C PRO A 8 -25.84 81.50 -9.38
N GLU A 9 -24.88 81.85 -8.52
CA GLU A 9 -23.60 81.12 -8.40
C GLU A 9 -23.81 79.73 -7.82
N ARG A 10 -24.67 79.59 -6.80
CA ARG A 10 -25.02 78.27 -6.25
C ARG A 10 -25.67 77.39 -7.31
N ILE A 11 -26.62 77.91 -8.08
CA ILE A 11 -27.25 77.16 -9.20
C ILE A 11 -26.19 76.73 -10.22
N ARG A 12 -25.25 77.61 -10.59
CA ARG A 12 -24.17 77.29 -11.53
C ARG A 12 -23.26 76.18 -10.99
N SER A 13 -22.84 76.29 -9.73
CA SER A 13 -22.00 75.26 -9.08
C SER A 13 -22.72 73.91 -8.95
N GLN A 14 -24.03 73.92 -8.69
CA GLN A 14 -24.84 72.70 -8.63
C GLN A 14 -24.95 72.06 -10.02
N ARG A 15 -25.09 72.87 -11.06
CA ARG A 15 -25.15 72.38 -12.45
C ARG A 15 -23.84 71.73 -12.87
N GLU A 16 -22.71 72.36 -12.54
CA GLU A 16 -21.37 71.81 -12.78
C GLU A 16 -21.11 70.54 -11.96
N ALA A 17 -21.65 70.43 -10.74
CA ALA A 17 -21.58 69.21 -9.96
C ALA A 17 -22.39 68.07 -10.62
N VAL A 18 -23.61 68.35 -11.07
CA VAL A 18 -24.46 67.38 -11.77
C VAL A 18 -23.86 66.95 -13.11
N GLU A 19 -23.27 67.87 -13.87
CA GLU A 19 -22.57 67.55 -15.13
C GLU A 19 -21.34 66.64 -14.87
N ARG A 20 -20.58 66.89 -13.79
CA ARG A 20 -19.47 66.02 -13.39
C ARG A 20 -19.92 64.63 -12.96
N GLU A 21 -20.97 64.54 -12.15
CA GLU A 21 -21.52 63.25 -11.73
C GLU A 21 -22.08 62.46 -12.92
N ARG A 22 -22.72 63.14 -13.88
CA ARG A 22 -23.18 62.49 -15.12
C ARG A 22 -22.01 61.94 -15.94
N HIS A 23 -20.95 62.72 -16.12
CA HIS A 23 -19.76 62.25 -16.80
C HIS A 23 -19.14 61.03 -16.12
N LEU A 24 -19.02 61.04 -14.79
CA LEU A 24 -18.52 59.89 -14.03
C LEU A 24 -19.43 58.66 -14.20
N ALA A 25 -20.75 58.84 -14.14
CA ALA A 25 -21.70 57.76 -14.34
C ALA A 25 -21.61 57.15 -15.76
N ASP A 26 -21.40 57.98 -16.79
CA ASP A 26 -21.20 57.53 -18.15
C ASP A 26 -19.90 56.73 -18.30
N THR A 27 -18.80 57.20 -17.68
CA THR A 27 -17.51 56.47 -17.67
C THR A 27 -17.64 55.12 -16.98
N TYR A 28 -18.26 55.06 -15.79
CA TYR A 28 -18.48 53.78 -15.11
C TYR A 28 -19.38 52.84 -15.90
N ARG A 29 -20.39 53.37 -16.61
CA ARG A 29 -21.23 52.55 -17.48
C ARG A 29 -20.41 51.94 -18.61
N GLU A 30 -19.53 52.70 -19.25
CA GLU A 30 -18.65 52.19 -20.30
C GLU A 30 -17.70 51.11 -19.76
N GLU A 31 -17.07 51.35 -18.61
CA GLU A 31 -16.19 50.37 -17.96
C GLU A 31 -16.91 49.07 -17.61
N ILE A 32 -18.11 49.15 -17.02
CA ILE A 32 -18.92 47.97 -16.69
C ILE A 32 -19.31 47.21 -17.96
N THR A 33 -19.68 47.92 -19.03
CA THR A 33 -20.07 47.29 -20.28
C THR A 33 -18.88 46.54 -20.91
N GLN A 34 -17.70 47.15 -20.87
CA GLN A 34 -16.46 46.51 -21.33
C GLN A 34 -16.14 45.25 -20.50
N LEU A 35 -16.20 45.34 -19.18
CA LEU A 35 -15.97 44.20 -18.28
C LEU A 35 -16.95 43.04 -18.54
N VAL A 36 -18.23 43.35 -18.75
CA VAL A 36 -19.24 42.33 -19.08
C VAL A 36 -18.92 41.68 -20.42
N GLN A 37 -18.47 42.46 -21.40
CA GLN A 37 -18.10 41.95 -22.72
C GLN A 37 -16.86 41.07 -22.66
N ASP A 38 -15.85 41.46 -21.89
CA ASP A 38 -14.63 40.68 -21.66
C ASP A 38 -14.96 39.36 -20.95
N ILE A 39 -15.81 39.39 -19.92
CA ILE A 39 -16.29 38.17 -19.21
C ILE A 39 -17.02 37.23 -20.19
N ASN A 40 -17.93 37.77 -20.99
CA ASN A 40 -18.70 36.98 -21.95
C ASN A 40 -17.84 36.36 -23.05
N GLN A 41 -16.67 36.92 -23.35
CA GLN A 41 -15.70 36.34 -24.30
C GLN A 41 -14.75 35.34 -23.64
N LEU A 42 -14.26 35.66 -22.44
CA LEU A 42 -13.31 34.81 -21.72
C LEU A 42 -13.95 33.52 -21.21
N HIS A 43 -15.19 33.58 -20.74
CA HIS A 43 -15.89 32.42 -20.18
C HIS A 43 -16.01 31.24 -21.17
N PRO A 44 -16.54 31.41 -22.40
CA PRO A 44 -16.63 30.30 -23.35
C PRO A 44 -15.24 29.79 -23.78
N THR A 45 -14.25 30.67 -23.90
CA THR A 45 -12.87 30.27 -24.24
C THR A 45 -12.27 29.38 -23.16
N LEU A 46 -12.44 29.75 -21.89
CA LEU A 46 -11.99 28.94 -20.74
C LEU A 46 -12.73 27.61 -20.65
N ASP A 47 -14.04 27.60 -20.91
CA ASP A 47 -14.83 26.37 -20.92
C ASP A 47 -14.38 25.42 -22.04
N GLU A 48 -14.12 25.95 -23.24
CA GLU A 48 -13.59 25.17 -24.36
C GLU A 48 -12.18 24.62 -24.06
N GLU A 49 -11.27 25.45 -23.53
CA GLU A 49 -9.93 25.01 -23.12
C GLU A 49 -9.99 23.94 -22.02
N LEU A 50 -10.90 24.09 -21.05
CA LEU A 50 -11.09 23.10 -19.99
C LEU A 50 -11.64 21.78 -20.53
N ILE A 51 -12.63 21.84 -21.42
CA ILE A 51 -13.18 20.64 -22.08
C ILE A 51 -12.10 19.94 -22.89
N ASP A 52 -11.29 20.69 -23.64
CA ASP A 52 -10.22 20.12 -24.46
C ASP A 52 -9.14 19.48 -23.58
N ALA A 53 -8.72 20.16 -22.51
CA ALA A 53 -7.79 19.61 -21.53
C ALA A 53 -8.34 18.34 -20.84
N LEU A 54 -9.60 18.34 -20.42
CA LEU A 54 -10.24 17.19 -19.79
C LEU A 54 -10.51 16.04 -20.77
N SER A 55 -10.64 16.32 -22.06
CA SER A 55 -10.84 15.27 -23.07
C SER A 55 -9.51 14.64 -23.52
N THR A 56 -8.41 15.39 -23.50
CA THR A 56 -7.11 14.95 -24.05
C THR A 56 -6.15 14.37 -23.01
N LEU A 57 -6.05 14.98 -21.82
CA LEU A 57 -5.09 14.56 -20.79
C LEU A 57 -5.43 13.21 -20.12
N PRO A 58 -6.68 12.96 -19.70
CA PRO A 58 -7.01 11.73 -18.98
C PRO A 58 -6.83 10.44 -19.81
N PRO A 59 -7.22 10.37 -21.10
CA PRO A 59 -7.06 9.13 -21.89
C PRO A 59 -5.60 8.71 -22.04
N ILE A 60 -4.69 9.65 -22.27
CA ILE A 60 -3.26 9.35 -22.45
C ILE A 60 -2.66 8.85 -21.13
N LEU A 61 -2.95 9.53 -20.02
CA LEU A 61 -2.45 9.14 -18.69
C LEU A 61 -3.05 7.81 -18.22
N ASN A 62 -4.30 7.53 -18.55
CA ASN A 62 -4.94 6.27 -18.19
C ASN A 62 -4.42 5.12 -19.06
N ALA A 63 -4.17 5.35 -20.36
CA ALA A 63 -3.59 4.35 -21.24
C ALA A 63 -2.17 3.96 -20.81
N THR A 64 -1.32 4.93 -20.46
CA THR A 64 0.03 4.64 -19.97
C THR A 64 0.00 3.90 -18.63
N ARG A 65 -0.83 4.34 -17.68
CA ARG A 65 -1.00 3.63 -16.39
C ARG A 65 -1.48 2.20 -16.56
N THR A 66 -2.40 1.96 -17.50
CA THR A 66 -2.91 0.61 -17.79
C THR A 66 -1.81 -0.25 -18.38
N ALA A 67 -1.07 0.26 -19.38
CA ALA A 67 0.04 -0.46 -19.99
C ALA A 67 1.17 -0.78 -18.98
N GLU A 68 1.49 0.15 -18.08
CA GLU A 68 2.45 -0.07 -16.99
C GLU A 68 1.97 -1.14 -16.01
N ALA A 69 0.68 -1.13 -15.65
CA ALA A 69 0.09 -2.14 -14.78
C ALA A 69 0.11 -3.53 -15.44
N ASP A 70 -0.23 -3.63 -16.73
CA ASP A 70 -0.20 -4.87 -17.50
C ASP A 70 1.22 -5.41 -17.64
N LEU A 71 2.20 -4.54 -17.91
CA LEU A 71 3.62 -4.91 -17.96
C LEU A 71 4.11 -5.43 -16.61
N LEU A 72 3.74 -4.75 -15.51
CA LEU A 72 4.11 -5.18 -14.16
C LEU A 72 3.48 -6.53 -13.82
N SER A 73 2.19 -6.72 -14.11
CA SER A 73 1.47 -7.98 -13.91
C SER A 73 2.15 -9.12 -14.67
N THR A 74 2.40 -8.92 -15.97
CA THR A 74 3.09 -9.91 -16.82
C THR A 74 4.49 -10.24 -16.28
N THR A 75 5.20 -9.25 -15.76
CA THR A 75 6.54 -9.43 -15.19
C THR A 75 6.49 -10.25 -13.91
N ILE A 76 5.50 -10.01 -13.05
CA ILE A 76 5.27 -10.79 -11.83
C ILE A 76 4.94 -12.24 -12.19
N GLU A 77 4.01 -12.46 -13.12
CA GLU A 77 3.64 -13.80 -13.58
C GLU A 77 4.83 -14.56 -14.16
N ALA A 78 5.60 -13.93 -15.05
CA ALA A 78 6.80 -14.53 -15.62
C ALA A 78 7.84 -14.86 -14.54
N SER A 79 7.99 -14.01 -13.53
CA SER A 79 8.90 -14.24 -12.40
C SER A 79 8.43 -15.41 -11.54
N LEU A 80 7.13 -15.52 -11.26
CA LEU A 80 6.54 -16.65 -10.54
C LEU A 80 6.69 -17.96 -11.31
N MET A 81 6.49 -17.94 -12.64
CA MET A 81 6.75 -19.10 -13.49
C MET A 81 8.22 -19.53 -13.42
N LYS A 82 9.17 -18.58 -13.51
CA LYS A 82 10.61 -18.85 -13.37
C LYS A 82 10.94 -19.45 -12.00
N LEU A 83 10.40 -18.90 -10.92
CA LEU A 83 10.61 -19.44 -9.56
C LEU A 83 10.03 -20.84 -9.40
N SER A 84 8.83 -21.09 -9.93
CA SER A 84 8.21 -22.43 -9.91
C SER A 84 9.06 -23.44 -10.68
N LEU A 85 9.61 -23.04 -11.85
CA LEU A 85 10.52 -23.87 -12.63
C LEU A 85 11.81 -24.17 -11.87
N ILE A 86 12.44 -23.14 -11.27
CA ILE A 86 13.66 -23.31 -10.45
C ILE A 86 13.37 -24.26 -9.29
N ARG A 87 12.29 -24.02 -8.54
CA ARG A 87 11.88 -24.90 -7.43
C ARG A 87 11.72 -26.34 -7.88
N THR A 88 11.07 -26.58 -9.01
CA THR A 88 10.85 -27.93 -9.55
C THR A 88 12.16 -28.59 -9.96
N ARG A 89 13.04 -27.87 -10.67
CA ARG A 89 14.36 -28.36 -11.07
C ARG A 89 15.24 -28.68 -9.87
N THR A 90 15.27 -27.80 -8.88
CA THR A 90 16.02 -28.01 -7.64
C THR A 90 15.46 -29.19 -6.85
N HIS A 91 14.14 -29.34 -6.76
CA HIS A 91 13.53 -30.50 -6.11
C HIS A 91 13.90 -31.81 -6.80
N VAL A 92 13.86 -31.86 -8.13
CA VAL A 92 14.28 -33.05 -8.91
C VAL A 92 15.78 -33.31 -8.70
N ALA A 93 16.63 -32.28 -8.78
CA ALA A 93 18.07 -32.43 -8.61
C ALA A 93 18.46 -32.92 -7.21
N LEU A 94 17.77 -32.45 -6.16
CA LEU A 94 18.09 -32.81 -4.77
C LEU A 94 17.42 -34.11 -4.32
N TYR A 95 16.11 -34.26 -4.58
CA TYR A 95 15.32 -35.36 -4.02
C TYR A 95 14.97 -36.44 -5.04
N GLY A 96 14.84 -36.06 -6.32
CA GLY A 96 14.50 -36.96 -7.42
C GLY A 96 15.70 -37.60 -8.12
N HIS A 97 16.94 -37.23 -7.78
CA HIS A 97 18.12 -37.80 -8.41
C HIS A 97 18.27 -39.29 -8.03
N THR A 98 18.22 -40.15 -9.04
CA THR A 98 18.40 -41.59 -8.92
C THR A 98 19.81 -41.98 -9.36
N SER A 99 20.50 -42.82 -8.58
CA SER A 99 21.79 -43.36 -9.01
C SER A 99 21.62 -44.28 -10.23
N PRO A 100 22.47 -44.19 -11.28
CA PRO A 100 22.38 -45.04 -12.47
C PRO A 100 22.45 -46.54 -12.16
N SER A 101 23.20 -46.90 -11.12
CA SER A 101 23.37 -48.29 -10.67
C SER A 101 22.30 -48.73 -9.65
N ARG A 102 21.55 -47.79 -9.07
CA ARG A 102 20.49 -48.05 -8.07
C ARG A 102 19.33 -47.06 -8.25
N PRO A 103 18.38 -47.35 -9.16
CA PRO A 103 17.26 -46.45 -9.48
C PRO A 103 16.37 -46.14 -8.28
N GLN A 104 16.31 -47.06 -7.31
CA GLN A 104 15.50 -46.91 -6.11
C GLN A 104 16.19 -46.13 -4.97
N ALA A 105 17.47 -45.80 -5.11
CA ALA A 105 18.24 -45.03 -4.14
C ALA A 105 18.13 -43.54 -4.47
N THR A 106 17.09 -42.91 -3.95
CA THR A 106 16.90 -41.45 -4.01
C THR A 106 17.26 -40.81 -2.67
N MET A 107 17.67 -39.54 -2.70
CA MET A 107 17.90 -38.77 -1.47
C MET A 107 16.64 -38.68 -0.61
N GLY A 108 15.45 -38.59 -1.23
CA GLY A 108 14.17 -38.64 -0.52
C GLY A 108 13.97 -39.93 0.27
N ARG A 109 14.37 -41.08 -0.30
CA ARG A 109 14.32 -42.38 0.40
C ARG A 109 15.37 -42.48 1.50
N ALA A 110 16.58 -41.96 1.28
CA ALA A 110 17.62 -41.91 2.30
C ALA A 110 17.18 -41.06 3.51
N LEU A 111 16.56 -39.90 3.26
CA LEU A 111 16.02 -39.03 4.30
C LEU A 111 14.88 -39.72 5.07
N SER A 112 13.96 -40.39 4.37
CA SER A 112 12.85 -41.12 5.00
C SER A 112 13.36 -42.22 5.93
N VAL A 113 14.33 -43.03 5.47
CA VAL A 113 14.96 -44.07 6.29
C VAL A 113 15.69 -43.47 7.50
N ALA A 114 16.38 -42.34 7.33
CA ALA A 114 17.04 -41.66 8.44
C ALA A 114 16.05 -41.14 9.49
N VAL A 115 14.93 -40.55 9.06
CA VAL A 115 13.86 -40.08 9.93
C VAL A 115 13.22 -41.24 10.69
N ASP A 116 12.93 -42.35 10.01
CA ASP A 116 12.36 -43.52 10.66
C ASP A 116 13.32 -44.10 11.70
N LYS A 117 14.62 -44.17 11.38
CA LYS A 117 15.67 -44.59 12.33
C LYS A 117 15.76 -43.68 13.56
N LEU A 118 15.64 -42.36 13.37
CA LEU A 118 15.62 -41.41 14.48
C LEU A 118 14.38 -41.60 15.35
N ARG A 119 13.20 -41.79 14.75
CA ARG A 119 11.95 -42.07 15.48
C ARG A 119 12.02 -43.38 16.27
N THR A 120 12.60 -44.44 15.70
CA THR A 120 12.79 -45.69 16.43
C THR A 120 13.73 -45.52 17.62
N LYS A 121 14.81 -44.75 17.45
CA LYS A 121 15.73 -44.44 18.55
C LYS A 121 15.05 -43.62 19.64
N GLN A 122 14.25 -42.62 19.26
CA GLN A 122 13.51 -41.79 20.19
C GLN A 122 12.55 -42.62 21.05
N ARG A 123 11.83 -43.58 20.44
CA ARG A 123 10.96 -44.50 21.20
C ARG A 123 11.75 -45.37 22.18
N ALA A 124 12.83 -45.98 21.70
CA ALA A 124 13.69 -46.80 22.57
C ALA A 124 14.26 -46.00 23.74
N GLN A 125 14.65 -44.73 23.52
CA GLN A 125 15.13 -43.85 24.59
C GLN A 125 14.01 -43.50 25.59
N ALA A 126 12.79 -43.27 25.13
CA ALA A 126 11.66 -43.01 26.01
C ALA A 126 11.30 -44.25 26.87
N ASP A 127 11.39 -45.44 26.29
CA ASP A 127 11.18 -46.69 27.02
C ASP A 127 12.27 -46.91 28.07
N GLU A 128 13.54 -46.65 27.73
CA GLU A 128 14.69 -46.71 28.64
C GLU A 128 14.58 -45.68 29.77
N GLU A 129 14.19 -44.44 29.47
CA GLU A 129 13.96 -43.39 30.46
C GLU A 129 12.85 -43.80 31.45
N HIS A 130 11.76 -44.37 30.95
CA HIS A 130 10.67 -44.85 31.80
C HIS A 130 11.10 -46.01 32.72
N GLU A 131 11.93 -46.92 32.21
CA GLU A 131 12.49 -48.01 33.02
C GLU A 131 13.43 -47.49 34.11
N LEU A 132 14.30 -46.53 33.77
CA LEU A 132 15.22 -45.89 34.71
C LEU A 132 14.46 -45.11 35.79
N ASP A 133 13.42 -44.36 35.42
CA ASP A 133 12.56 -43.64 36.38
C ASP A 133 11.89 -44.61 37.36
N ALA A 134 11.41 -45.76 36.87
CA ALA A 134 10.82 -46.78 37.73
C ALA A 134 11.86 -47.37 38.70
N GLN A 135 13.08 -47.62 38.24
CA GLN A 135 14.17 -48.08 39.09
C GLN A 135 14.58 -47.03 40.12
N LEU A 136 14.69 -45.76 39.73
CA LEU A 136 14.99 -44.65 40.64
C LEU A 136 13.91 -44.49 41.70
N ALA A 137 12.63 -44.53 41.33
CA ALA A 137 11.53 -44.48 42.28
C ALA A 137 11.58 -45.65 43.28
N ALA A 138 11.95 -46.86 42.83
CA ALA A 138 12.14 -48.00 43.71
C ALA A 138 13.32 -47.80 44.69
N TYR A 139 14.45 -47.25 44.21
CA TYR A 139 15.59 -46.90 45.06
C TYR A 139 15.26 -45.80 46.07
N GLU A 140 14.56 -44.74 45.65
CA GLU A 140 14.09 -43.68 46.55
C GLU A 140 13.11 -44.21 47.60
N SER A 141 12.21 -45.13 47.21
CA SER A 141 11.32 -45.81 48.16
C SER A 141 12.11 -46.65 49.18
N MET A 142 13.16 -47.35 48.75
CA MET A 142 14.02 -48.10 49.69
C MET A 142 14.81 -47.17 50.62
N LEU A 143 15.36 -46.09 50.10
CA LEU A 143 16.10 -45.10 50.91
C LEU A 143 15.18 -44.40 51.91
N SER A 144 13.95 -44.07 51.54
CA SER A 144 12.98 -43.46 52.47
C SER A 144 12.53 -44.42 53.58
N LEU A 145 12.47 -45.73 53.32
CA LEU A 145 12.25 -46.76 54.34
C LEU A 145 13.42 -46.87 55.33
N VAL A 146 14.66 -46.67 54.86
CA VAL A 146 15.88 -46.70 55.70
C VAL A 146 16.10 -45.38 56.44
N GLY A 147 15.67 -44.24 55.87
CA GLY A 147 15.86 -42.90 56.44
C GLY A 147 14.68 -42.35 57.27
N GLY A 148 13.61 -43.13 57.46
CA GLY A 148 12.33 -42.59 57.89
C GLY A 148 11.61 -43.33 59.01
N ARG A 149 12.28 -43.57 60.16
CA ARG A 149 11.73 -43.40 61.54
C ARG A 149 12.74 -43.87 62.60
N GLU A 150 13.84 -43.13 62.78
CA GLU A 150 14.48 -42.98 64.09
C GLU A 150 15.43 -41.78 64.04
N GLY A 151 14.87 -40.60 64.38
CA GLY A 151 15.68 -39.54 64.98
C GLY A 151 15.79 -39.86 66.47
N GLY A 152 17.02 -40.05 66.95
CA GLY A 152 17.36 -40.21 68.36
C GLY A 152 18.87 -40.35 68.58
N PHE A 153 19.52 -39.20 68.83
CA PHE A 153 20.95 -38.90 69.05
C PHE A 153 21.82 -38.63 67.81
#